data_AF-A0A370DFK4-F1
#
_entry.id   AF-A0A370DFK4-F1
#
_cell.length_a   1.000
_cell.length_b   1.000
_cell.length_c   1.000
_cell.angle_alpha   90.00
_cell.angle_beta   90.00
_cell.angle_gamma   90.00
#
_symmetry.space_group_name_H-M   'P 1'
#
loop_
_entity.id
_entity.type
_entity.pdbx_description
1 polymer ?
#
loop_
_entity_poly.entity_id
_entity_poly.type
_entity_poly.pdbx_seq_one_letter_code
_entity_poly.pdbx_strand_id
1 'polypeptide(L)'
;MIGKRGRNTAASVRDRLLKLARQRGEEFQLILTRYGLERLLYRLSQSEYRNRFILKGAMLFTLWDDQMHRPTRDVDFLGFGDSGEAALRKIFRNLCDLPVEDDGLVFLADSVRVESIRDAAEYGGTRALVQHSTMTSRKTCSGMRF
;
A
#
# COMPACT_ATOMS: atom_id res chain seq x y z
N MET A 1 34.11 -12.23 -15.36
CA MET A 1 33.52 -11.01 -15.95
C MET A 1 32.89 -10.19 -14.82
N ILE A 2 33.11 -8.88 -14.83
CA ILE A 2 32.82 -7.96 -13.72
C ILE A 2 31.29 -7.84 -13.53
N GLY A 3 30.76 -8.42 -12.45
CA GLY A 3 29.36 -8.25 -12.07
C GLY A 3 29.09 -6.80 -11.71
N LYS A 4 28.19 -6.14 -12.46
CA LYS A 4 27.67 -4.80 -12.16
C LYS A 4 27.37 -4.72 -10.66
N ARG A 5 27.96 -3.74 -9.95
CA ARG A 5 27.55 -3.34 -8.61
C ARG A 5 26.03 -3.12 -8.64
N GLY A 6 25.26 -4.08 -8.12
CA GLY A 6 23.80 -4.03 -8.14
C GLY A 6 23.35 -2.75 -7.46
N ARG A 7 22.60 -1.91 -8.18
CA ARG A 7 21.96 -0.75 -7.56
C ARG A 7 21.08 -1.29 -6.43
N ASN A 8 21.36 -0.87 -5.19
CA ASN A 8 20.44 -1.11 -4.09
C ASN A 8 19.24 -0.18 -4.30
N THR A 9 18.25 -0.64 -5.07
CA THR A 9 17.05 0.14 -5.42
C THR A 9 16.32 0.60 -4.17
N ALA A 10 16.19 -0.25 -3.16
CA ALA A 10 15.59 0.09 -1.88
C ALA A 10 16.29 1.27 -1.18
N ALA A 11 17.63 1.27 -1.14
CA ALA A 11 18.40 2.40 -0.58
C ALA A 11 18.20 3.66 -1.43
N SER A 12 18.24 3.54 -2.75
CA SER A 12 18.05 4.68 -3.65
C SER A 12 16.65 5.30 -3.53
N VAL A 13 15.60 4.47 -3.47
CA VAL A 13 14.22 4.90 -3.26
C VAL A 13 14.09 5.57 -1.89
N ARG A 14 14.63 4.96 -0.82
CA ARG A 14 14.64 5.55 0.52
C ARG A 14 15.28 6.93 0.55
N ASP A 15 16.44 7.10 -0.07
CA ASP A 15 17.14 8.39 -0.12
C ASP A 15 16.33 9.46 -0.88
N ARG A 16 15.67 9.07 -1.97
CA ARG A 16 14.77 9.96 -2.72
C ARG A 16 13.56 10.37 -1.88
N LEU A 17 12.95 9.43 -1.15
CA LEU A 17 11.83 9.72 -0.25
C LEU A 17 12.26 10.60 0.94
N LEU A 18 13.45 10.39 1.49
CA LEU A 18 14.03 11.26 2.54
C LEU A 18 14.23 12.69 2.02
N LYS A 19 14.76 12.83 0.80
CA LYS A 19 14.91 14.14 0.15
C LYS A 19 13.55 14.81 -0.07
N LEU A 20 12.55 14.05 -0.54
CA LEU A 20 11.20 14.55 -0.75
C LEU A 20 10.55 15.04 0.54
N ALA A 21 10.66 14.28 1.63
CA ALA A 21 10.14 14.66 2.94
C ALA A 21 10.74 16.00 3.42
N ARG A 22 12.06 16.16 3.27
CA ARG A 22 12.76 17.43 3.61
C ARG A 22 12.30 18.60 2.73
N GLN A 23 12.11 18.37 1.43
CA GLN A 23 11.67 19.40 0.48
C GLN A 23 10.25 19.88 0.76
N ARG A 24 9.37 18.97 1.20
CA ARG A 24 7.96 19.27 1.49
C ARG A 24 7.70 19.70 2.93
N GLY A 25 8.69 19.56 3.83
CA GLY A 25 8.49 19.78 5.27
C GLY A 25 7.57 18.74 5.91
N GLU A 26 7.42 17.58 5.27
CA GLU A 26 6.55 16.48 5.72
C GLU A 26 7.33 15.46 6.57
N GLU A 27 6.63 14.77 7.46
CA GLU A 27 7.22 13.69 8.24
C GLU A 27 7.53 12.48 7.32
N PHE A 28 8.72 11.90 7.47
CA PHE A 28 9.21 10.88 6.54
C PHE A 28 8.37 9.59 6.53
N GLN A 29 7.81 9.16 7.68
CA GLN A 29 6.93 7.97 7.71
C GLN A 29 5.63 8.21 6.94
N LEU A 30 5.12 9.44 6.87
CA LEU A 30 3.96 9.78 6.03
C LEU A 30 4.26 9.59 4.55
N ILE A 31 5.39 10.13 4.08
CA ILE A 31 5.88 9.93 2.70
C ILE A 31 6.09 8.44 2.40
N LEU A 32 6.70 7.70 3.33
CA LEU A 32 6.95 6.26 3.18
C LEU A 32 5.64 5.46 3.13
N THR A 33 4.66 5.81 3.96
CA THR A 33 3.34 5.17 3.97
C THR A 33 2.61 5.42 2.67
N ARG A 34 2.57 6.69 2.20
CA ARG A 34 1.98 7.06 0.92
C ARG A 34 2.60 6.28 -0.23
N TYR A 35 3.94 6.20 -0.28
CA TYR A 35 4.65 5.42 -1.27
C TYR A 35 4.26 3.94 -1.25
N GLY A 36 4.16 3.33 -0.06
CA GLY A 36 3.69 1.95 0.10
C GLY A 36 2.27 1.74 -0.45
N LEU A 37 1.34 2.65 -0.11
CA LEU A 37 -0.04 2.60 -0.60
C LEU A 37 -0.12 2.74 -2.13
N GLU A 38 0.62 3.69 -2.70
CA GLU A 38 0.68 3.90 -4.17
C GLU A 38 1.26 2.68 -4.90
N ARG A 39 2.30 2.03 -4.33
CA ARG A 39 2.88 0.81 -4.91
C ARG A 39 2.01 -0.43 -4.76
N LEU A 40 1.12 -0.45 -3.76
CA LEU A 40 0.08 -1.47 -3.65
C LEU A 40 -1.07 -1.24 -4.63
N LEU A 41 -1.48 0.02 -4.82
CA LEU A 41 -2.43 0.41 -5.88
C LEU A 41 -1.89 0.07 -7.27
N TYR A 42 -0.60 0.29 -7.50
CA TYR A 42 0.06 -0.12 -8.73
C TYR A 42 -0.06 -1.64 -8.94
N ARG A 43 0.30 -2.47 -7.95
CA ARG A 43 0.12 -3.93 -8.04
C ARG A 43 -1.33 -4.32 -8.31
N LEU A 44 -2.29 -3.69 -7.64
CA LEU A 44 -3.71 -3.90 -7.89
C LEU A 44 -4.09 -3.59 -9.35
N SER A 45 -3.62 -2.48 -9.91
CA SER A 45 -3.88 -2.08 -11.30
C SER A 45 -3.30 -3.05 -12.34
N GLN A 46 -2.17 -3.69 -12.02
CA GLN A 46 -1.51 -4.68 -12.87
C GLN A 46 -2.12 -6.09 -12.72
N SER A 47 -2.98 -6.30 -11.73
CA SER A 47 -3.55 -7.61 -11.43
C SER A 47 -4.85 -7.90 -12.20
N GLU A 48 -5.27 -9.16 -12.16
CA GLU A 48 -6.61 -9.59 -12.59
C GLU A 48 -7.75 -8.94 -11.75
N TYR A 49 -7.44 -8.44 -10.55
CA TYR A 49 -8.43 -7.88 -9.63
C TYR A 49 -8.71 -6.39 -9.84
N ARG A 50 -8.07 -5.73 -10.82
CA ARG A 50 -8.19 -4.27 -11.04
C ARG A 50 -9.64 -3.77 -11.17
N ASN A 51 -10.53 -4.59 -11.73
CA ASN A 51 -11.95 -4.24 -11.91
C ASN A 51 -12.82 -4.61 -10.70
N ARG A 52 -12.23 -5.24 -9.67
CA ARG A 52 -12.95 -5.61 -8.44
C ARG A 52 -12.99 -4.50 -7.40
N PHE A 53 -12.20 -3.44 -7.56
CA PHE A 53 -12.07 -2.39 -6.56
C PHE A 53 -12.07 -1.02 -7.21
N ILE A 54 -12.87 -0.11 -6.67
CA ILE A 54 -12.83 1.31 -7.00
C ILE A 54 -12.22 2.05 -5.82
N LEU A 55 -11.14 2.81 -6.07
CA LEU A 55 -10.51 3.66 -5.06
C LEU A 55 -11.50 4.72 -4.58
N LYS A 56 -11.63 4.87 -3.26
CA LYS A 56 -12.42 5.91 -2.60
C LYS A 56 -11.63 6.56 -1.47
N GLY A 57 -12.27 7.48 -0.75
CA GLY A 57 -11.78 7.97 0.52
C GLY A 57 -10.61 8.94 0.40
N ALA A 58 -9.84 9.04 1.49
CA ALA A 58 -8.94 10.16 1.70
C ALA A 58 -7.79 10.22 0.67
N MET A 59 -7.34 9.07 0.15
CA MET A 59 -6.27 9.02 -0.85
C MET A 59 -6.61 9.78 -2.14
N LEU A 60 -7.90 9.91 -2.52
CA LEU A 60 -8.27 10.67 -3.70
C LEU A 60 -7.98 12.17 -3.56
N PHE A 61 -8.01 12.73 -2.34
CA PHE A 61 -7.66 14.14 -2.13
C PHE A 61 -6.19 14.43 -2.42
N THR A 62 -5.31 13.42 -2.36
CA THR A 62 -3.89 13.57 -2.74
C THR A 62 -3.68 13.87 -4.23
N LEU A 63 -4.72 13.69 -5.06
CA LEU A 63 -4.70 13.99 -6.49
C LEU A 63 -5.17 15.42 -6.80
N TRP A 64 -5.90 16.06 -5.86
CA TRP A 64 -6.51 17.37 -6.08
C TRP A 64 -5.70 18.51 -5.47
N ASP A 65 -4.98 18.26 -4.38
CA ASP A 65 -4.13 19.26 -3.73
C ASP A 65 -2.88 18.59 -3.17
N ASP A 66 -1.74 19.28 -3.25
CA ASP A 66 -0.48 18.88 -2.62
C ASP A 66 -0.54 19.08 -1.09
N GLN A 67 -1.47 19.88 -0.58
CA GLN A 67 -1.64 20.11 0.86
C GLN A 67 -2.75 19.23 1.46
N MET A 68 -2.38 18.04 1.92
CA MET A 68 -3.26 17.28 2.79
C MET A 68 -3.29 17.88 4.20
N HIS A 69 -4.41 18.49 4.58
CA HIS A 69 -4.65 18.93 5.98
C HIS A 69 -4.70 17.77 6.98
N ARG A 70 -4.95 16.53 6.51
CA ARG A 70 -4.90 15.32 7.32
C ARG A 70 -4.20 14.19 6.57
N PRO A 71 -3.08 13.65 7.08
CA PRO A 71 -2.41 12.52 6.45
C PRO A 71 -3.29 11.26 6.48
N THR A 72 -3.38 10.57 5.34
CA THR A 72 -4.01 9.24 5.25
C THR A 72 -2.96 8.14 5.42
N ARG A 73 -3.30 7.13 6.23
CA ARG A 73 -2.46 5.93 6.45
C ARG A 73 -3.09 4.66 5.89
N ASP A 74 -4.33 4.80 5.45
CA ASP A 74 -5.16 3.74 4.92
C ASP A 74 -5.50 4.07 3.46
N VAL A 75 -5.84 3.03 2.71
CA VAL A 75 -6.49 3.13 1.40
C VAL A 75 -7.86 2.49 1.49
N ASP A 76 -8.87 3.16 0.92
CA ASP A 76 -10.26 2.75 0.98
C ASP A 76 -10.74 2.30 -0.41
N PHE A 77 -11.49 1.19 -0.48
CA PHE A 77 -12.05 0.72 -1.77
C PHE A 77 -13.53 0.37 -1.67
N LEU A 78 -14.29 0.69 -2.70
CA LEU A 78 -15.55 0.01 -2.95
C LEU A 78 -15.25 -1.30 -3.68
N GLY A 79 -15.51 -2.44 -3.02
CA GLY A 79 -15.25 -3.77 -3.56
C GLY A 79 -16.47 -4.39 -4.26
N PHE A 80 -16.23 -5.17 -5.33
CA PHE A 80 -17.23 -5.94 -6.06
C PHE A 80 -16.92 -7.45 -6.02
N GLY A 81 -17.99 -8.25 -6.07
CA GLY A 81 -17.94 -9.70 -5.97
C GLY A 81 -17.84 -10.19 -4.52
N ASP A 82 -17.20 -11.34 -4.31
CA ASP A 82 -17.06 -11.95 -2.99
C ASP A 82 -16.17 -11.11 -2.06
N SER A 83 -16.78 -10.54 -1.03
CA SER A 83 -16.17 -9.74 0.04
C SER A 83 -15.87 -10.56 1.30
N GLY A 84 -15.99 -11.88 1.25
CA GLY A 84 -15.65 -12.76 2.36
C GLY A 84 -14.17 -12.68 2.75
N GLU A 85 -13.88 -12.88 4.03
CA GLU A 85 -12.54 -12.77 4.60
C GLU A 85 -11.51 -13.63 3.84
N ALA A 86 -11.87 -14.87 3.51
CA ALA A 86 -11.00 -15.80 2.80
C ALA A 86 -10.68 -15.32 1.37
N ALA A 87 -11.68 -14.79 0.66
CA ALA A 87 -11.51 -14.27 -0.70
C ALA A 87 -10.60 -13.04 -0.71
N LEU A 88 -10.85 -12.07 0.17
CA LEU A 88 -10.02 -10.88 0.31
C LEU A 88 -8.59 -11.25 0.73
N ARG A 89 -8.42 -12.16 1.69
CA ARG A 89 -7.09 -12.63 2.10
C ARG A 89 -6.31 -13.22 0.94
N LYS A 90 -6.95 -14.04 0.10
CA LYS A 90 -6.34 -14.60 -1.10
C LYS A 90 -5.93 -13.51 -2.09
N ILE A 91 -6.80 -12.55 -2.37
CA ILE A 91 -6.51 -11.42 -3.26
C ILE A 91 -5.28 -10.65 -2.77
N PHE A 92 -5.26 -10.25 -1.51
CA PHE A 92 -4.16 -9.44 -0.97
C PHE A 92 -2.83 -10.20 -0.90
N ARG A 93 -2.85 -11.51 -0.65
CA ARG A 93 -1.64 -12.35 -0.79
C ARG A 93 -1.13 -12.35 -2.23
N ASN A 94 -2.01 -12.57 -3.20
CA ASN A 94 -1.65 -12.57 -4.62
C ASN A 94 -1.11 -11.21 -5.06
N LEU A 95 -1.63 -10.10 -4.53
CA LEU A 95 -1.08 -8.76 -4.77
C LEU A 95 0.33 -8.60 -4.18
N CYS A 96 0.59 -9.13 -2.98
CA CYS A 96 1.93 -9.07 -2.37
C CYS A 96 2.98 -9.81 -3.21
N ASP A 97 2.59 -10.96 -3.78
CA ASP A 97 3.47 -11.83 -4.57
C ASP A 97 3.53 -11.46 -6.06
N LEU A 98 2.76 -10.45 -6.50
CA LEU A 98 2.70 -10.05 -7.90
C LEU A 98 4.06 -9.50 -8.36
N PRO A 99 4.71 -10.11 -9.37
CA PRO A 99 5.97 -9.62 -9.87
C PRO A 99 5.76 -8.26 -10.56
N VAL A 100 6.55 -7.27 -10.14
CA VAL A 100 6.59 -5.92 -10.69
C VAL A 100 8.04 -5.47 -10.87
N GLU A 101 8.26 -4.35 -11.55
CA GLU A 101 9.55 -3.67 -11.54
C GLU A 101 10.04 -3.43 -10.10
N ASP A 102 11.35 -3.54 -9.88
CA ASP A 102 11.95 -3.33 -8.56
C ASP A 102 11.68 -1.88 -8.10
N ASP A 103 10.80 -1.76 -7.12
CA ASP A 103 10.39 -0.50 -6.49
C ASP A 103 10.96 -0.37 -5.06
N GLY A 104 11.89 -1.25 -4.67
CA GLY A 104 12.49 -1.21 -3.35
C GLY A 104 11.56 -1.59 -2.20
N LEU A 105 10.35 -2.11 -2.48
CA LEU A 105 9.40 -2.60 -1.50
C LEU A 105 9.20 -4.11 -1.60
N VAL A 106 9.14 -4.75 -0.43
CA VAL A 106 8.71 -6.14 -0.28
C VAL A 106 7.46 -6.15 0.59
N PHE A 107 6.33 -6.55 0.01
CA PHE A 107 5.10 -6.83 0.76
C PHE A 107 5.14 -8.27 1.27
N LEU A 108 4.79 -8.48 2.53
CA LEU A 108 4.87 -9.79 3.16
C LEU A 108 3.51 -10.50 3.05
N ALA A 109 3.36 -11.42 2.09
CA ALA A 109 2.10 -12.14 1.87
C ALA A 109 1.61 -12.87 3.14
N ASP A 110 2.52 -13.43 3.94
CA ASP A 110 2.18 -14.12 5.20
C ASP A 110 1.71 -13.19 6.32
N SER A 111 1.91 -11.88 6.16
CA SER A 111 1.39 -10.89 7.11
C SER A 111 -0.06 -10.49 6.86
N VAL A 112 -0.65 -10.87 5.71
CA VAL A 112 -2.00 -10.46 5.32
C VAL A 112 -3.02 -11.00 6.32
N ARG A 113 -3.66 -10.08 7.05
CA ARG A 113 -4.79 -10.36 7.95
C ARG A 113 -6.02 -9.65 7.44
N VAL A 114 -7.18 -10.30 7.50
CA VAL A 114 -8.44 -9.69 7.10
C VAL A 114 -9.41 -9.79 8.27
N GLU A 115 -10.06 -8.69 8.61
CA GLU A 115 -10.89 -8.54 9.79
C GLU A 115 -12.16 -7.78 9.43
N SER A 116 -13.32 -8.20 9.95
CA SER A 116 -14.57 -7.44 9.78
C SER A 116 -14.52 -6.15 10.61
N ILE A 117 -14.92 -5.04 9.99
CA ILE A 117 -15.16 -3.78 10.68
C ILE A 117 -16.60 -3.85 11.20
N ARG A 118 -16.76 -4.12 12.49
CA ARG A 118 -18.05 -4.08 13.17
C ARG A 118 -18.36 -2.62 13.52
N ASP A 119 -19.03 -1.91 12.62
CA ASP A 119 -19.72 -0.66 12.96
C ASP A 119 -21.24 -0.92 12.99
N ALA A 120 -21.93 -0.28 13.94
CA ALA A 120 -23.37 -0.44 14.19
C ALA A 120 -24.30 0.10 13.08
N ALA A 121 -23.74 0.49 11.93
CA ALA A 121 -24.49 0.97 10.77
C ALA A 121 -24.69 -0.18 9.77
N GLU A 122 -25.85 -0.20 9.11
CA GLU A 122 -26.40 -1.25 8.22
C GLU A 122 -25.49 -1.81 7.10
N TYR A 123 -24.27 -1.31 6.92
CA TYR A 123 -23.33 -1.76 5.89
C TYR A 123 -21.98 -2.09 6.52
N GLY A 124 -21.73 -3.37 6.78
CA GLY A 124 -20.46 -3.88 7.30
C GLY A 124 -19.31 -3.65 6.32
N GLY A 125 -18.14 -3.27 6.83
CA GLY A 125 -16.89 -3.14 6.06
C GLY A 125 -15.89 -4.24 6.41
N THR A 126 -14.82 -4.37 5.61
CA THR A 126 -13.72 -5.31 5.90
C THR A 126 -12.39 -4.56 5.91
N ARG A 127 -11.43 -4.97 6.74
CA ARG A 127 -10.08 -4.41 6.76
C ARG A 127 -9.06 -5.49 6.44
N ALA A 128 -8.17 -5.26 5.47
CA ALA A 128 -6.97 -6.05 5.28
C ALA A 128 -5.75 -5.30 5.82
N LEU A 129 -4.97 -5.94 6.68
CA LEU A 129 -3.71 -5.42 7.18
C LEU A 129 -2.57 -6.09 6.40
N VAL A 130 -1.66 -5.30 5.84
CA VAL A 130 -0.51 -5.79 5.09
C VAL A 130 0.76 -5.14 5.64
N GLN A 131 1.76 -5.96 5.97
CA GLN A 131 3.08 -5.47 6.33
C GLN A 131 3.96 -5.39 5.09
N HIS A 132 4.81 -4.37 5.06
CA HIS A 132 5.83 -4.22 4.05
C HIS A 132 7.19 -3.92 4.71
N SER A 133 8.25 -4.18 3.97
CA SER A 133 9.61 -3.79 4.35
C SER A 133 10.29 -3.10 3.18
N THR A 134 11.11 -2.10 3.51
CA THR A 134 12.20 -1.68 2.64
C THR A 134 13.41 -2.50 3.06
N MET A 135 14.29 -2.93 2.15
CA MET A 135 15.44 -3.80 2.49
C MET A 135 16.43 -3.19 3.53
N THR A 136 16.16 -1.99 4.05
CA THR A 136 16.90 -1.33 5.14
C THR A 136 16.18 -1.29 6.49
N SER A 137 14.89 -1.67 6.61
CA SER A 137 14.19 -1.74 7.90
C SER A 137 12.89 -2.56 7.82
N ARG A 138 12.78 -3.61 8.65
CA ARG A 138 11.49 -4.23 8.96
C ARG A 138 10.77 -3.32 9.95
N LYS A 139 9.73 -2.61 9.50
CA LYS A 139 8.52 -2.25 10.25
C LYS A 139 7.75 -1.15 9.50
N THR A 140 6.58 -1.52 9.00
CA THR A 140 5.37 -0.66 8.95
C THR A 140 4.16 -1.56 8.72
N CYS A 141 3.12 -1.35 9.53
CA CYS A 141 1.81 -1.99 9.41
C CYS A 141 0.91 -0.96 8.70
N SER A 142 0.49 -1.21 7.46
CA SER A 142 -0.50 -0.38 6.78
C SER A 142 -1.82 -1.14 6.76
N GLY A 143 -2.89 -0.47 7.20
CA GLY A 143 -4.24 -1.01 7.17
C GLY A 143 -4.97 -0.54 5.92
N MET A 144 -5.65 -1.45 5.25
CA MET A 144 -6.49 -1.17 4.08
C MET A 144 -7.92 -1.47 4.46
N ARG A 145 -8.85 -0.55 4.20
CA ARG A 145 -10.27 -0.76 4.47
C ARG A 145 -11.02 -0.93 3.15
N PHE A 146 -11.97 -1.84 3.13
CA PHE A 146 -12.87 -2.15 2.03
C PHE A 146 -14.27 -1.74 2.51
#